data_AF-U7UDZ6-F1
#
_entry.id   AF-U7UDZ6-F1
#
_cell.length_a   1.000
_cell.length_b   1.000
_cell.length_c   1.000
_cell.angle_alpha   90.00
_cell.angle_beta   90.00
_cell.angle_gamma   90.00
#
_symmetry.space_group_name_H-M   'P 1'
#
loop_
_entity.id
_entity.type
_entity.pdbx_description
1 polymer ?
#
loop_
_entity_poly.entity_id
_entity_poly.type
_entity_poly.pdbx_seq_one_letter_code
_entity_poly.pdbx_strand_id
1 'polypeptide(L)' 'MTRNSVQLPAHPGFVQAGRFHRCAYTFDHWYDMVWMEKEIGSPDVPRQPVRFGQLP' A
#
# COMPACT_ATOMS: atom_id res chain seq x y z
N MET A 1 -2.86 20.38 3.90
CA MET A 1 -3.72 19.78 2.86
C MET A 1 -3.79 18.28 3.06
N THR A 2 -4.93 17.73 2.68
CA THR A 2 -5.69 16.62 3.27
C THR A 2 -5.05 15.25 3.07
N ARG A 3 -4.84 14.51 4.17
CA ARG A 3 -4.35 13.12 4.20
C ARG A 3 -5.46 12.13 3.75
N ASN A 4 -6.18 12.42 2.66
CA ASN A 4 -7.40 11.69 2.31
C ASN A 4 -7.18 10.20 2.00
N SER A 5 -6.03 9.81 1.44
CA SER A 5 -5.72 8.39 1.18
C SER A 5 -5.11 7.64 2.38
N VAL A 6 -4.47 8.36 3.30
CA VAL A 6 -3.82 7.78 4.50
C VAL A 6 -4.79 7.68 5.68
N GLN A 7 -5.86 8.49 5.66
CA GLN A 7 -6.96 8.45 6.63
C GLN A 7 -8.04 7.44 6.26
N LEU A 8 -8.03 6.87 5.03
CA LEU A 8 -8.80 5.67 4.73
C LEU A 8 -8.30 4.58 5.69
N PRO A 9 -9.18 4.04 6.56
CA PRO A 9 -8.77 3.12 7.60
C PRO A 9 -7.98 1.99 6.96
N ALA A 10 -6.77 1.78 7.46
CA ALA A 10 -5.87 0.71 7.05
C ALA A 10 -6.69 -0.53 6.71
N HIS A 11 -6.77 -0.86 5.43
CA HIS A 11 -7.49 -2.06 5.00
C HIS A 11 -6.98 -3.23 5.86
N PRO A 12 -7.85 -4.10 6.40
CA PRO A 12 -7.43 -5.11 7.35
C PRO A 12 -6.23 -5.93 6.85
N GLY A 13 -5.14 -5.89 7.62
CA GLY A 13 -3.87 -6.55 7.32
C GLY A 13 -2.84 -5.74 6.53
N PHE A 14 -3.13 -4.49 6.16
CA PHE A 14 -2.13 -3.60 5.55
C PHE A 14 -1.38 -2.77 6.61
N VAL A 15 -0.06 -2.71 6.50
CA VAL A 15 0.86 -1.92 7.35
C VAL A 15 1.66 -0.94 6.50
N GLN A 16 2.12 0.17 7.07
CA GLN A 16 2.90 1.17 6.35
C GLN A 16 4.34 0.68 6.13
N ALA A 17 4.73 0.47 4.88
CA ALA A 17 6.09 0.08 4.50
C ALA A 17 7.02 1.30 4.33
N GLY A 18 6.48 2.45 3.91
CA GLY A 18 7.30 3.65 3.71
C GLY A 18 6.51 4.90 3.37
N ARG A 19 7.17 6.05 3.50
CA ARG A 19 6.64 7.36 3.13
C ARG A 19 7.70 8.20 2.45
N PHE A 20 7.34 8.73 1.29
CA PHE A 20 8.15 9.67 0.52
C PHE A 20 7.52 11.06 0.64
N HIS A 21 8.31 12.03 1.12
CA HIS A 21 7.82 13.37 1.42
C HIS A 21 7.93 14.28 0.21
N ARG A 22 6.84 14.98 -0.15
CA ARG A 22 6.77 15.96 -1.25
C ARG A 22 7.42 15.44 -2.53
N CYS A 23 7.12 14.20 -2.91
CA CYS A 23 7.75 13.53 -4.04
C CYS A 23 6.97 13.65 -5.35
N ALA A 24 5.75 14.18 -5.31
CA ALA A 24 4.93 14.41 -6.49
C ALA A 24 4.37 15.84 -6.48
N TYR A 25 4.51 16.55 -7.60
CA TYR A 25 3.90 17.86 -7.82
C TYR A 25 2.85 17.77 -8.91
N THR A 26 1.58 17.93 -8.53
CA THR A 26 0.42 17.91 -9.44
C THR A 26 -0.64 18.87 -8.91
N PHE A 27 -1.55 19.37 -9.75
CA PHE A 27 -2.64 20.28 -9.33
C PHE A 27 -2.18 21.44 -8.44
N ASP A 28 -1.01 22.02 -8.74
CA ASP A 28 -0.36 23.08 -7.97
C ASP A 28 -0.07 22.74 -6.49
N HIS A 29 0.11 21.46 -6.19
CA HIS A 29 0.36 20.97 -4.84
C HIS A 29 1.46 19.91 -4.80
N TRP A 30 2.25 19.95 -3.73
CA TRP A 30 3.18 18.87 -3.38
C TRP A 30 2.48 17.82 -2.54
N TYR A 31 2.64 16.56 -2.90
CA TYR A 31 2.05 15.41 -2.22
C TYR A 31 3.12 14.49 -1.66
N ASP A 32 2.79 13.90 -0.50
CA ASP A 32 3.51 12.75 0.03
C ASP A 32 2.94 11.47 -0.59
N MET A 33 3.80 10.48 -0.86
CA MET A 33 3.39 9.14 -1.27
C MET A 33 3.63 8.17 -0.12
N VAL A 34 2.61 7.36 0.21
CA VAL A 34 2.70 6.32 1.24
C VAL A 34 2.59 4.97 0.58
N TRP A 35 3.50 4.06 0.93
CA TRP A 35 3.46 2.66 0.53
C TRP A 35 2.94 1.82 1.69
N MET A 36 2.00 0.93 1.37
CA MET A 36 1.41 -0.02 2.31
C MET A 36 1.69 -1.43 1.81
N GLU A 37 1.94 -2.36 2.72
CA GLU A 37 2.15 -3.78 2.42
C GLU A 37 1.18 -4.64 3.23
N LYS A 38 0.84 -5.81 2.72
CA LYS A 38 0.07 -6.83 3.44
C LYS A 38 0.73 -8.17 3.21
N GLU A 39 1.03 -8.87 4.29
CA GLU A 39 1.52 -10.25 4.20
C GLU A 39 0.37 -11.18 3.75
N ILE A 40 0.59 -11.93 2.68
CA ILE A 40 -0.39 -12.86 2.09
C ILE A 40 0.01 -14.34 2.27
N GLY A 41 1.09 -14.61 3.00
CA GLY A 41 1.59 -15.95 3.28
C GLY A 41 3.03 -15.94 3.81
N SER A 42 3.47 -17.08 4.35
CA SER A 42 4.80 -17.22 4.95
C SER A 42 5.93 -16.95 3.95
N PRO A 43 6.96 -16.17 4.32
CA PRO A 43 8.07 -15.80 3.44
C PRO A 43 9.02 -16.95 3.10
N ASP A 44 8.96 -18.06 3.84
CA ASP A 44 9.92 -19.16 3.76
C ASP A 44 9.79 -20.01 2.48
N VAL A 45 8.69 -19.90 1.75
CA VAL A 45 8.46 -20.67 0.52
C VAL A 45 7.86 -19.76 -0.56
N PRO A 46 8.58 -19.51 -1.67
CA PRO A 46 8.01 -18.84 -2.83
C PRO A 46 6.79 -19.62 -3.32
N ARG A 47 5.59 -19.06 -3.15
CA ARG A 47 4.37 -19.65 -3.70
C ARG A 47 4.25 -19.32 -5.19
N GLN A 48 3.84 -20.30 -5.97
CA GLN A 48 3.40 -20.08 -7.34
C GLN A 48 2.24 -19.05 -7.33
N PRO A 49 2.18 -18.11 -8.29
CA PRO A 49 1.07 -17.19 -8.40
C PRO A 49 -0.25 -17.94 -8.50
N VAL A 50 -1.22 -17.59 -7.65
CA VAL A 50 -2.58 -18.13 -7.71
C VAL A 50 -3.35 -17.39 -8.81
N ARG A 51 -4.11 -18.10 -9.65
CA ARG A 51 -4.92 -17.41 -10.67
C ARG A 51 -6.04 -16.61 -9.98
N PHE A 52 -6.39 -15.49 -10.61
CA PHE A 52 -7.53 -14.69 -10.19
C PHE A 52 -8.80 -15.56 -10.08
N GLY A 53 -9.52 -15.44 -8.95
CA GLY A 53 -10.70 -16.25 -8.63
C GLY A 53 -10.44 -17.59 -7.93
N GLN A 54 -9.17 -17.93 -7.65
CA GLN A 54 -8.78 -19.16 -6.94
C GLN A 54 -8.14 -18.88 -5.57
N LEU A 55 -8.29 -17.65 -5.05
CA LEU A 55 -7.91 -17.33 -3.67
C LEU A 55 -8.85 -18.08 -2.71
N PRO A 56 -8.35 -18.65 -1.60
CA PRO A 56 -9.18 -19.31 -0.60
C PRO A 56 -10.19 -18.38 0.08
#